data_AF-A0A6J5IJA0-F1
#
_entry.id   AF-A0A6J5IJA0-F1
#
_cell.length_a   1.000
_cell.length_b   1.000
_cell.length_c   1.000
_cell.angle_alpha   90.00
_cell.angle_beta   90.00
_cell.angle_gamma   90.00
#
_symmetry.space_group_name_H-M   'P 1'
#
loop_
_entity.id
_entity.type
_entity.pdbx_description
1 polymer ?
#
loop_
_entity_poly.entity_id
_entity_poly.type
_entity_poly.pdbx_seq_one_letter_code
_entity_poly.pdbx_strand_id
1 'polypeptide(L)'
;MPAVAFIAHDLPPSARTARRSHIPEECHLKHWRRALFTFAAGLLAAASSQARPICTVVADAATGQVLVQQGDCTTRVTSASTFKVAISLMGYDAGVLKDEHTPTLDFHAGYPDWGGAPWREPTDPARWMKLSIFWYSEQVAQALGQARFQQYTNAFGYGNADVTSKQGELSGVMGAWANSSLQISPLEQVGFMRKIVNRTLPVSAHAYDMTERITLLDAQPGGWIVHGKTGTGSPGLKYDGKHAYGWFVGWATKGPRTVVFANLIQDDHQQQPGAGMRSRDAFLDALPALAETGRPQ
;
A
#
# COMPACT_ATOMS: atom_id res chain seq x y z
N MET A 1 -5.08 48.25 30.43
CA MET A 1 -6.02 49.32 30.01
C MET A 1 -5.22 50.45 29.39
N PRO A 2 -5.76 51.24 28.44
CA PRO A 2 -7.01 51.09 27.68
C PRO A 2 -6.76 50.35 26.33
N ALA A 3 -7.70 49.76 25.58
CA ALA A 3 -9.17 49.74 25.56
C ALA A 3 -9.86 51.02 25.03
N VAL A 4 -10.25 51.00 23.74
CA VAL A 4 -11.31 51.88 23.19
C VAL A 4 -12.24 51.02 22.34
N ALA A 5 -13.55 51.20 22.54
CA ALA A 5 -14.63 50.55 21.81
C ALA A 5 -15.75 51.55 21.53
N PHE A 6 -16.51 51.34 20.45
CA PHE A 6 -17.83 51.92 20.16
C PHE A 6 -18.60 50.83 19.39
N ILE A 7 -19.72 50.26 19.86
CA ILE A 7 -21.07 50.85 20.04
C ILE A 7 -21.57 51.37 18.68
N ALA A 8 -22.32 50.63 17.86
CA ALA A 8 -23.66 50.02 18.03
C ALA A 8 -24.84 51.03 17.96
N HIS A 9 -25.83 50.73 17.11
CA HIS A 9 -27.20 51.25 17.24
C HIS A 9 -28.23 50.37 16.50
N ASP A 10 -29.50 50.56 16.86
CA ASP A 10 -30.54 49.52 16.85
C ASP A 10 -31.56 49.54 15.70
N LEU A 11 -32.23 48.39 15.60
CA LEU A 11 -33.57 48.07 15.05
C LEU A 11 -34.71 48.79 15.84
N PRO A 12 -36.02 48.41 15.76
CA PRO A 12 -36.81 47.57 14.81
C PRO A 12 -37.89 48.47 14.11
N PRO A 13 -39.25 48.31 14.14
CA PRO A 13 -40.13 47.14 14.30
C PRO A 13 -41.40 47.04 13.39
N SER A 14 -41.98 45.82 13.38
CA SER A 14 -43.44 45.54 13.31
C SER A 14 -44.15 45.56 11.93
N ALA A 15 -45.21 44.78 11.65
CA ALA A 15 -45.87 43.69 12.40
C ALA A 15 -46.84 42.85 11.50
N ARG A 16 -47.13 41.60 11.94
CA ARG A 16 -48.43 40.84 12.00
C ARG A 16 -49.51 41.08 10.90
N THR A 17 -50.35 40.12 10.49
CA THR A 17 -51.13 39.18 11.32
C THR A 17 -51.80 38.05 10.49
N ALA A 18 -52.22 36.97 11.17
CA ALA A 18 -52.88 35.76 10.64
C ALA A 18 -54.32 35.90 10.09
N ARG A 19 -54.79 34.89 9.33
CA ARG A 19 -56.00 34.08 9.67
C ARG A 19 -56.15 32.77 8.88
N ARG A 20 -57.09 31.93 9.35
CA ARG A 20 -57.39 30.54 8.93
C ARG A 20 -58.58 30.44 7.94
N SER A 21 -58.68 29.25 7.33
CA SER A 21 -59.90 28.47 7.00
C SER A 21 -60.94 29.02 6.00
N HIS A 22 -61.13 28.32 4.87
CA HIS A 22 -62.23 27.34 4.69
C HIS A 22 -62.08 26.53 3.37
N ILE A 23 -62.70 25.35 3.32
CA ILE A 23 -62.99 24.54 2.11
C ILE A 23 -64.52 24.62 1.91
N PRO A 24 -65.08 24.62 0.67
CA PRO A 24 -65.63 23.37 0.13
C PRO A 24 -65.60 23.19 -1.42
N GLU A 25 -65.85 21.94 -1.82
CA GLU A 25 -66.59 21.48 -3.02
C GLU A 25 -65.99 21.47 -4.45
N GLU A 26 -66.71 20.76 -5.32
CA GLU A 26 -66.22 19.95 -6.45
C GLU A 26 -66.34 20.64 -7.83
N CYS A 27 -65.63 20.10 -8.84
CA CYS A 27 -66.23 19.26 -9.91
C CYS A 27 -65.47 19.30 -11.26
N HIS A 28 -65.78 18.33 -12.13
CA HIS A 28 -65.54 18.24 -13.59
C HIS A 28 -64.12 17.96 -14.13
N LEU A 29 -63.81 16.66 -14.18
CA LEU A 29 -63.52 15.88 -15.40
C LEU A 29 -62.95 16.63 -16.64
N LYS A 30 -61.72 16.29 -17.06
CA LYS A 30 -61.35 16.29 -18.50
C LYS A 30 -60.18 15.36 -18.82
N HIS A 31 -60.49 14.36 -19.65
CA HIS A 31 -59.62 13.32 -20.20
C HIS A 31 -58.27 13.85 -20.72
N TRP A 32 -57.15 13.35 -20.18
CA TRP A 32 -55.82 13.50 -20.77
C TRP A 32 -55.28 12.14 -21.24
N ARG A 33 -54.71 12.13 -22.44
CA ARG A 33 -54.29 10.92 -23.17
C ARG A 33 -53.05 10.30 -22.52
N ARG A 34 -53.04 8.98 -22.35
CA ARG A 34 -51.84 8.22 -21.95
C ARG A 34 -50.81 8.25 -23.09
N ALA A 35 -49.74 9.02 -22.93
CA ALA A 35 -48.52 8.85 -23.71
C ALA A 35 -47.65 7.80 -22.99
N LEU A 36 -47.43 6.64 -23.61
CA LEU A 36 -46.41 5.70 -23.14
C LEU A 36 -45.03 6.25 -23.52
N PHE A 37 -44.28 6.72 -22.53
CA PHE A 37 -42.83 6.85 -22.66
C PHE A 37 -42.19 5.49 -22.40
N THR A 38 -41.87 4.76 -23.47
CA THR A 38 -40.96 3.61 -23.42
C THR A 38 -39.54 4.11 -23.17
N PHE A 39 -39.17 4.24 -21.90
CA PHE A 39 -37.82 4.62 -21.49
C PHE A 39 -36.88 3.44 -21.73
N ALA A 40 -36.26 3.40 -22.92
CA ALA A 40 -35.21 2.45 -23.24
C ALA A 40 -33.96 2.77 -22.42
N ALA A 41 -33.85 2.19 -21.23
CA ALA A 41 -32.69 2.30 -20.36
C ALA A 41 -31.50 1.54 -20.99
N GLY A 42 -30.73 2.24 -21.84
CA GLY A 42 -29.46 1.73 -22.34
C GLY A 42 -28.49 1.54 -21.17
N LEU A 43 -28.21 0.29 -20.82
CA LEU A 43 -27.14 -0.07 -19.90
C LEU A 43 -25.79 0.24 -20.56
N LEU A 44 -25.36 1.50 -20.44
CA LEU A 44 -23.96 1.87 -20.57
C LEU A 44 -23.21 1.16 -19.43
N ALA A 45 -22.70 -0.02 -19.72
CA ALA A 45 -21.66 -0.64 -18.91
C ALA A 45 -20.47 0.32 -18.92
N ALA A 46 -20.35 1.13 -17.87
CA ALA A 46 -19.16 1.92 -17.64
C ALA A 46 -18.01 0.91 -17.54
N ALA A 47 -17.17 0.88 -18.58
CA ALA A 47 -15.93 0.13 -18.56
C ALA A 47 -15.05 0.77 -17.48
N SER A 48 -15.17 0.24 -16.27
CA SER A 48 -14.36 0.64 -15.12
C SER A 48 -12.91 0.40 -15.52
N SER A 49 -12.22 1.48 -15.88
CA SER A 49 -10.80 1.45 -16.24
C SER A 49 -9.98 1.27 -14.96
N GLN A 50 -10.12 0.07 -14.40
CA GLN A 50 -9.36 -0.43 -13.29
C GLN A 50 -7.96 -0.76 -13.80
N ALA A 51 -6.95 -0.45 -12.99
CA ALA A 51 -5.55 -0.71 -13.30
C ALA A 51 -5.34 -2.15 -13.79
N ARG A 52 -4.52 -2.31 -14.83
CA ARG A 52 -4.29 -3.61 -15.44
C ARG A 52 -3.56 -4.52 -14.45
N PRO A 53 -4.10 -5.68 -14.09
CA PRO A 53 -3.33 -6.66 -13.32
C PRO A 53 -2.17 -7.15 -14.19
N ILE A 54 -0.95 -6.96 -13.70
CA ILE A 54 0.24 -7.55 -14.33
C ILE A 54 0.37 -8.98 -13.85
N CYS A 55 0.27 -9.20 -12.54
CA CYS A 55 0.46 -10.52 -11.95
C CYS A 55 -0.19 -10.70 -10.58
N THR A 56 -0.77 -11.88 -10.36
CA THR A 56 -1.10 -12.42 -9.04
C THR A 56 -0.42 -13.79 -8.87
N VAL A 57 0.41 -13.97 -7.84
CA VAL A 57 0.92 -15.27 -7.39
C VAL A 57 0.53 -15.53 -5.95
N VAL A 58 0.07 -16.76 -5.68
CA VAL A 58 -0.04 -17.34 -4.33
C VAL A 58 0.60 -18.72 -4.35
N ALA A 59 1.47 -19.01 -3.39
CA ALA A 59 2.09 -20.33 -3.23
C ALA A 59 2.02 -20.80 -1.78
N ASP A 60 1.98 -22.12 -1.57
CA ASP A 60 2.13 -22.72 -0.26
C ASP A 60 3.55 -22.50 0.26
N ALA A 61 3.69 -21.99 1.49
CA ALA A 61 5.00 -21.57 1.98
C ALA A 61 5.94 -22.74 2.26
N ALA A 62 5.42 -23.86 2.78
CA ALA A 62 6.20 -25.03 3.15
C ALA A 62 6.69 -25.79 1.91
N THR A 63 5.76 -26.21 1.04
CA THR A 63 6.06 -27.02 -0.15
C THR A 63 6.63 -26.18 -1.30
N GLY A 64 6.21 -24.92 -1.43
CA GLY A 64 6.50 -24.10 -2.62
C GLY A 64 5.60 -24.38 -3.81
N GLN A 65 4.55 -25.20 -3.64
CA GLN A 65 3.55 -25.42 -4.67
C GLN A 65 2.84 -24.09 -4.99
N VAL A 66 2.89 -23.68 -6.25
CA VAL A 66 2.11 -22.54 -6.75
C VAL A 66 0.64 -22.94 -6.79
N LEU A 67 -0.19 -22.21 -6.03
CA LEU A 67 -1.63 -22.40 -5.92
C LEU A 67 -2.37 -21.54 -6.95
N VAL A 68 -1.85 -20.33 -7.19
CA VAL A 68 -2.33 -19.37 -8.18
C VAL A 68 -1.12 -18.72 -8.85
N GLN A 69 -1.14 -18.64 -10.18
CA GLN A 69 -0.27 -17.76 -10.96
C GLN A 69 -1.06 -17.26 -12.17
N GLN A 70 -1.24 -15.95 -12.27
CA GLN A 70 -2.01 -15.28 -13.31
C GLN A 70 -1.22 -14.08 -13.82
N GLY A 71 -1.10 -13.91 -15.13
CA GLY A 71 -0.38 -12.79 -15.75
C GLY A 71 1.14 -12.99 -15.88
N ASP A 72 1.88 -11.89 -16.13
CA ASP A 72 3.34 -11.90 -16.23
C ASP A 72 3.98 -11.75 -14.84
N CYS A 73 4.34 -12.90 -14.28
CA CYS A 73 4.95 -12.99 -12.97
C CYS A 73 6.48 -13.14 -13.00
N THR A 74 7.11 -13.00 -14.18
CA THR A 74 8.56 -13.17 -14.39
C THR A 74 9.28 -11.86 -14.67
N THR A 75 8.62 -10.86 -15.26
CA THR A 75 9.22 -9.53 -15.48
C THR A 75 9.57 -8.85 -14.15
N ARG A 76 10.82 -8.37 -14.05
CA ARG A 76 11.29 -7.59 -12.90
C ARG A 76 10.92 -6.12 -13.07
N VAL A 77 10.38 -5.51 -12.01
CA VAL A 77 10.15 -4.06 -11.93
C VAL A 77 10.74 -3.51 -10.63
N THR A 78 10.74 -2.20 -10.44
CA THR A 78 11.22 -1.58 -9.19
C THR A 78 10.43 -2.10 -7.98
N SER A 79 11.12 -2.52 -6.91
CA SER A 79 10.50 -3.07 -5.69
C SER A 79 9.74 -2.01 -4.88
N ALA A 80 10.11 -0.74 -5.03
CA ALA A 80 9.59 0.39 -4.26
C ALA A 80 9.59 0.09 -2.75
N SER A 81 8.56 0.52 -2.02
CA SER A 81 8.49 0.32 -0.56
C SER A 81 8.28 -1.13 -0.10
N THR A 82 8.16 -2.13 -0.99
CA THR A 82 8.19 -3.55 -0.56
C THR A 82 9.57 -3.95 -0.03
N PHE A 83 10.64 -3.31 -0.52
CA PHE A 83 12.00 -3.56 -0.08
C PHE A 83 12.26 -3.21 1.39
N LYS A 84 11.33 -2.46 2.04
CA LYS A 84 11.37 -2.22 3.49
C LYS A 84 11.39 -3.52 4.30
N VAL A 85 10.77 -4.60 3.81
CA VAL A 85 10.82 -5.92 4.46
C VAL A 85 12.26 -6.46 4.48
N ALA A 86 13.02 -6.29 3.40
CA ALA A 86 14.43 -6.65 3.36
C ALA A 86 15.28 -5.73 4.24
N ILE A 87 15.09 -4.40 4.17
CA ILE A 87 15.78 -3.43 5.02
C ILE A 87 15.53 -3.70 6.52
N SER A 88 14.32 -4.14 6.89
CA SER A 88 13.98 -4.53 8.26
C SER A 88 14.86 -5.67 8.75
N LEU A 89 14.92 -6.77 7.98
CA LEU A 89 15.78 -7.93 8.32
C LEU A 89 17.26 -7.51 8.46
N MET A 90 17.77 -6.70 7.54
CA MET A 90 19.14 -6.17 7.61
C MET A 90 19.36 -5.30 8.85
N GLY A 91 18.42 -4.41 9.15
CA GLY A 91 18.50 -3.45 10.23
C GLY A 91 18.48 -4.10 11.62
N TYR A 92 17.59 -5.07 11.83
CA TYR A 92 17.54 -5.83 13.08
C TYR A 92 18.74 -6.78 13.23
N ASP A 93 19.16 -7.47 12.15
CA ASP A 93 20.32 -8.36 12.18
C ASP A 93 21.62 -7.62 12.48
N ALA A 94 21.78 -6.43 11.89
CA ALA A 94 22.89 -5.54 12.18
C ALA A 94 22.82 -4.85 13.54
N GLY A 95 21.70 -4.98 14.27
CA GLY A 95 21.45 -4.25 15.50
C GLY A 95 21.32 -2.73 15.32
N VAL A 96 21.04 -2.24 14.11
CA VAL A 96 20.65 -0.84 13.85
C VAL A 96 19.26 -0.58 14.40
N LEU A 97 18.34 -1.52 14.15
CA LEU A 97 17.02 -1.59 14.77
C LEU A 97 17.07 -2.53 15.98
N LYS A 98 16.30 -2.24 17.04
CA LYS A 98 16.34 -3.00 18.30
C LYS A 98 15.03 -3.75 18.57
N ASP A 99 13.91 -3.04 18.50
CA ASP A 99 12.55 -3.58 18.72
C ASP A 99 11.55 -2.84 17.83
N GLU A 100 10.25 -3.02 18.03
CA GLU A 100 9.20 -2.34 17.26
C GLU A 100 9.23 -0.80 17.37
N HIS A 101 9.83 -0.26 18.44
CA HIS A 101 9.79 1.15 18.80
C HIS A 101 11.17 1.83 18.90
N THR A 102 12.25 1.09 18.64
CA THR A 102 13.62 1.57 18.87
C THR A 102 14.55 1.30 17.67
N PRO A 103 15.29 2.30 17.16
CA PRO A 103 15.30 3.71 17.60
C PRO A 103 14.10 4.51 17.10
N THR A 104 13.65 5.49 17.88
CA THR A 104 12.86 6.61 17.35
C THR A 104 13.82 7.64 16.77
N LEU A 105 13.59 8.05 15.52
CA LEU A 105 14.36 9.09 14.83
C LEU A 105 13.46 10.28 14.51
N ASP A 106 13.98 11.49 14.65
CA ASP A 106 13.30 12.72 14.23
C ASP A 106 13.47 12.99 12.73
N PHE A 107 12.52 13.72 12.16
CA PHE A 107 12.63 14.20 10.78
C PHE A 107 13.57 15.41 10.70
N HIS A 108 14.53 15.36 9.76
CA HIS A 108 15.41 16.49 9.46
C HIS A 108 15.03 17.18 8.14
N ALA A 109 15.14 18.50 8.10
CA ALA A 109 14.91 19.28 6.90
C ALA A 109 15.83 18.82 5.75
N GLY A 110 15.24 18.54 4.58
CA GLY A 110 15.92 17.97 3.42
C GLY A 110 15.66 16.46 3.21
N TYR A 111 15.13 15.74 4.21
CA TYR A 111 14.67 14.37 4.02
C TYR A 111 13.41 14.30 3.13
N PRO A 112 13.27 13.26 2.27
CA PRO A 112 12.08 13.08 1.44
C PRO A 112 10.80 12.87 2.26
N ASP A 113 9.85 13.80 2.14
CA ASP A 113 8.62 13.88 2.94
C ASP A 113 7.34 13.64 2.11
N TRP A 114 7.42 12.75 1.12
CA TRP A 114 6.34 12.51 0.14
C TRP A 114 4.98 12.12 0.74
N GLY A 115 4.95 11.60 1.98
CA GLY A 115 3.73 11.34 2.73
C GLY A 115 3.14 12.55 3.48
N GLY A 116 3.70 13.74 3.32
CA GLY A 116 3.24 14.98 3.94
C GLY A 116 3.57 15.08 5.44
N ALA A 117 2.74 15.82 6.18
CA ALA A 117 2.96 16.09 7.60
C ALA A 117 3.21 14.83 8.48
N PRO A 118 2.51 13.69 8.29
CA PRO A 118 2.77 12.48 9.07
C PRO A 118 4.18 11.88 8.90
N TRP A 119 4.91 12.24 7.84
CA TRP A 119 6.31 11.83 7.65
C TRP A 119 7.30 12.77 8.33
N ARG A 120 6.85 13.90 8.88
CA ARG A 120 7.69 14.87 9.62
C ARG A 120 7.61 14.72 11.13
N GLU A 121 6.89 13.71 11.61
CA GLU A 121 6.79 13.34 13.03
C GLU A 121 7.90 12.33 13.42
N PRO A 122 8.27 12.25 14.71
CA PRO A 122 9.16 11.22 15.22
C PRO A 122 8.71 9.83 14.78
N THR A 123 9.65 9.05 14.26
CA THR A 123 9.38 7.78 13.59
C THR A 123 10.22 6.66 14.16
N ASP A 124 9.53 5.57 14.53
CA ASP A 124 10.09 4.32 14.99
C ASP A 124 9.90 3.21 13.92
N PRO A 125 10.40 1.98 14.11
CA PRO A 125 10.26 0.90 13.14
C PRO A 125 8.82 0.52 12.79
N ALA A 126 7.90 0.50 13.77
CA ALA A 126 6.49 0.21 13.55
C ALA A 126 5.81 1.29 12.68
N ARG A 127 6.00 2.58 13.01
CA ARG A 127 5.49 3.71 12.23
C ARG A 127 6.13 3.76 10.84
N TRP A 128 7.42 3.50 10.75
CA TRP A 128 8.17 3.43 9.48
C TRP A 128 7.53 2.42 8.52
N MET A 129 7.24 1.21 8.99
CA MET A 129 6.63 0.16 8.17
C MET A 129 5.18 0.51 7.83
N LYS A 130 4.36 0.92 8.82
CA LYS A 130 2.93 1.23 8.67
C LYS A 130 2.65 2.42 7.75
N LEU A 131 3.37 3.54 7.93
CA LEU A 131 3.24 4.74 7.10
C LEU A 131 4.18 4.77 5.89
N SER A 132 4.96 3.70 5.69
CA SER A 132 5.84 3.49 4.54
C SER A 132 6.92 4.58 4.35
N ILE A 133 7.37 5.18 5.45
CA ILE A 133 8.23 6.37 5.49
C ILE A 133 9.55 6.10 4.74
N PHE A 134 9.86 6.91 3.72
CA PHE A 134 11.02 6.67 2.85
C PHE A 134 12.35 7.03 3.54
N TRP A 135 12.44 8.23 4.12
CA TRP A 135 13.69 8.72 4.71
C TRP A 135 14.25 7.84 5.82
N TYR A 136 13.38 7.18 6.60
CA TYR A 136 13.80 6.24 7.64
C TYR A 136 14.45 4.98 7.04
N SER A 137 14.02 4.51 5.87
CA SER A 137 14.72 3.46 5.12
C SER A 137 16.14 3.89 4.73
N GLU A 138 16.32 5.14 4.32
CA GLU A 138 17.64 5.70 4.01
C GLU A 138 18.52 5.79 5.26
N GLN A 139 17.97 6.13 6.44
CA GLN A 139 18.76 6.14 7.68
C GLN A 139 19.24 4.74 8.05
N VAL A 140 18.37 3.73 7.99
CA VAL A 140 18.77 2.33 8.26
C VAL A 140 19.81 1.86 7.25
N ALA A 141 19.61 2.12 5.95
CA ALA A 141 20.55 1.71 4.91
C ALA A 141 21.91 2.44 5.01
N GLN A 142 21.93 3.74 5.37
CA GLN A 142 23.15 4.49 5.61
C GLN A 142 23.91 3.99 6.86
N ALA A 143 23.19 3.65 7.93
CA ALA A 143 23.80 3.07 9.15
C ALA A 143 24.40 1.67 8.92
N LEU A 144 23.89 0.90 7.96
CA LEU A 144 24.53 -0.33 7.47
C LEU A 144 25.79 -0.04 6.63
N GLY A 145 25.74 1.01 5.82
CA GLY A 145 26.74 1.34 4.81
C GLY A 145 26.63 0.47 3.55
N GLN A 146 27.05 1.02 2.42
CA GLN A 146 26.89 0.41 1.08
C GLN A 146 27.44 -1.03 1.00
N ALA A 147 28.57 -1.33 1.65
CA ALA A 147 29.18 -2.66 1.61
C ALA A 147 28.29 -3.73 2.27
N ARG A 148 27.79 -3.50 3.50
CA ARG A 148 26.89 -4.44 4.17
C ARG A 148 25.54 -4.53 3.47
N PHE A 149 25.03 -3.39 2.97
CA PHE A 149 23.78 -3.33 2.22
C PHE A 149 23.81 -4.21 0.96
N GLN A 150 24.91 -4.17 0.19
CA GLN A 150 25.14 -5.06 -0.95
C GLN A 150 25.30 -6.53 -0.50
N GLN A 151 26.05 -6.79 0.58
CA GLN A 151 26.24 -8.15 1.12
C GLN A 151 24.92 -8.81 1.51
N TYR A 152 24.05 -8.13 2.27
CA TYR A 152 22.73 -8.66 2.62
C TYR A 152 21.84 -8.85 1.39
N THR A 153 21.81 -7.89 0.47
CA THR A 153 20.99 -8.00 -0.75
C THR A 153 21.39 -9.21 -1.60
N ASN A 154 22.71 -9.47 -1.72
CA ASN A 154 23.26 -10.67 -2.36
C ASN A 154 22.89 -11.94 -1.59
N ALA A 155 23.08 -11.96 -0.27
CA ALA A 155 22.80 -13.11 0.59
C ALA A 155 21.31 -13.50 0.59
N PHE A 156 20.41 -12.53 0.44
CA PHE A 156 18.97 -12.79 0.29
C PHE A 156 18.61 -13.30 -1.11
N GLY A 157 19.46 -13.04 -2.12
CA GLY A 157 19.16 -13.26 -3.53
C GLY A 157 17.98 -12.40 -3.99
N TYR A 158 17.96 -11.12 -3.60
CA TYR A 158 16.81 -10.24 -3.81
C TYR A 158 16.79 -9.69 -5.25
N GLY A 159 16.06 -10.36 -6.14
CA GLY A 159 15.87 -9.94 -7.53
C GLY A 159 17.17 -9.86 -8.32
N ASN A 160 17.45 -8.73 -8.96
CA ASN A 160 18.72 -8.47 -9.63
C ASN A 160 19.89 -8.14 -8.67
N ALA A 161 19.61 -7.94 -7.38
CA ALA A 161 20.56 -7.51 -6.34
C ALA A 161 21.40 -6.25 -6.66
N ASP A 162 21.00 -5.46 -7.67
CA ASP A 162 21.67 -4.21 -8.06
C ASP A 162 21.27 -3.11 -7.08
N VAL A 163 22.12 -2.84 -6.08
CA VAL A 163 21.96 -1.71 -5.16
C VAL A 163 22.99 -0.61 -5.40
N THR A 164 23.30 -0.34 -6.67
CA THR A 164 23.91 0.93 -7.09
C THR A 164 22.86 2.06 -7.07
N SER A 165 23.21 3.33 -7.33
CA SER A 165 22.21 4.33 -7.71
C SER A 165 22.24 4.56 -9.21
N LYS A 166 21.06 4.77 -9.83
CA LYS A 166 20.94 5.28 -11.21
C LYS A 166 20.57 6.77 -11.23
N GLN A 167 20.42 7.42 -10.06
CA GLN A 167 20.25 8.86 -9.92
C GLN A 167 21.57 9.52 -9.48
N GLY A 168 22.43 9.85 -10.46
CA GLY A 168 23.68 10.61 -10.24
C GLY A 168 24.73 9.86 -9.41
N GLU A 169 25.54 10.61 -8.65
CA GLU A 169 26.62 10.08 -7.78
C GLU A 169 26.13 9.56 -6.41
N LEU A 170 24.82 9.45 -6.19
CA LEU A 170 24.28 9.02 -4.90
C LEU A 170 24.65 7.57 -4.60
N SER A 171 24.88 7.26 -3.33
CA SER A 171 25.06 5.88 -2.87
C SER A 171 23.72 5.13 -2.92
N GLY A 172 23.71 3.84 -3.25
CA GLY A 172 22.46 3.07 -3.42
C GLY A 172 21.65 2.90 -2.13
N VAL A 173 22.28 3.12 -0.96
CA VAL A 173 21.59 3.26 0.33
C VAL A 173 20.59 4.43 0.37
N MET A 174 20.68 5.39 -0.56
CA MET A 174 19.78 6.54 -0.72
C MET A 174 18.61 6.28 -1.70
N GLY A 175 18.22 5.01 -1.91
CA GLY A 175 17.02 4.69 -2.67
C GLY A 175 17.16 3.80 -3.91
N ALA A 176 18.15 2.91 -3.98
CA ALA A 176 18.26 1.91 -5.05
C ALA A 176 16.94 1.16 -5.36
N TRP A 177 16.09 0.97 -4.35
CA TRP A 177 14.79 0.32 -4.43
C TRP A 177 13.65 1.17 -5.03
N ALA A 178 13.83 2.47 -5.24
CA ALA A 178 12.77 3.38 -5.68
C ALA A 178 13.07 3.99 -7.06
N ASN A 179 12.43 3.45 -8.11
CA ASN A 179 12.58 3.93 -9.49
C ASN A 179 14.07 4.03 -9.91
N SER A 180 14.88 3.03 -9.55
CA SER A 180 16.33 3.08 -9.73
C SER A 180 16.88 1.72 -10.21
N SER A 181 17.99 1.28 -9.65
CA SER A 181 18.74 0.06 -9.98
C SER A 181 18.04 -1.26 -9.64
N LEU A 182 17.49 -1.37 -8.43
CA LEU A 182 17.01 -2.62 -7.86
C LEU A 182 15.66 -2.99 -8.45
N GLN A 183 15.61 -4.20 -9.01
CA GLN A 183 14.41 -4.74 -9.65
C GLN A 183 14.19 -6.20 -9.25
N ILE A 184 12.92 -6.57 -9.05
CA ILE A 184 12.50 -7.91 -8.63
C ILE A 184 11.17 -8.27 -9.31
N SER A 185 10.97 -9.55 -9.62
CA SER A 185 9.71 -10.05 -10.21
C SER A 185 8.74 -10.55 -9.13
N PRO A 186 7.43 -10.72 -9.45
CA PRO A 186 6.47 -11.30 -8.51
C PRO A 186 6.84 -12.70 -8.01
N LEU A 187 7.38 -13.57 -8.88
CA LEU A 187 7.86 -14.90 -8.46
C LEU A 187 9.07 -14.82 -7.53
N GLU A 188 9.96 -13.84 -7.73
CA GLU A 188 11.11 -13.62 -6.86
C GLU A 188 10.71 -13.04 -5.50
N GLN A 189 9.70 -12.14 -5.45
CA GLN A 189 9.09 -11.68 -4.20
C GLN A 189 8.50 -12.86 -3.42
N VAL A 190 7.74 -13.74 -4.07
CA VAL A 190 7.21 -14.96 -3.46
C VAL A 190 8.35 -15.85 -2.95
N GLY A 191 9.39 -16.07 -3.75
CA GLY A 191 10.59 -16.82 -3.34
C GLY A 191 11.27 -16.23 -2.10
N PHE A 192 11.40 -14.89 -2.02
CA PHE A 192 11.94 -14.20 -0.86
C PHE A 192 11.04 -14.34 0.37
N MET A 193 9.72 -14.16 0.23
CA MET A 193 8.75 -14.35 1.33
C MET A 193 8.78 -15.78 1.87
N ARG A 194 8.98 -16.81 1.02
CA ARG A 194 9.19 -18.19 1.49
C ARG A 194 10.44 -18.33 2.36
N LYS A 195 11.54 -17.65 2.03
CA LYS A 195 12.75 -17.67 2.87
C LYS A 195 12.56 -16.96 4.21
N ILE A 196 11.62 -16.00 4.28
CA ILE A 196 11.22 -15.34 5.54
C ILE A 196 10.43 -16.31 6.41
N VAL A 197 9.30 -16.83 5.90
CA VAL A 197 8.41 -17.72 6.64
C VAL A 197 9.13 -18.98 7.13
N ASN A 198 9.99 -19.58 6.29
CA ASN A 198 10.75 -20.79 6.65
C ASN A 198 12.08 -20.47 7.37
N ARG A 199 12.38 -19.20 7.67
CA ARG A 199 13.59 -18.72 8.36
C ARG A 199 14.91 -19.25 7.77
N THR A 200 15.07 -19.17 6.44
CA THR A 200 16.23 -19.71 5.68
C THR A 200 17.18 -18.66 5.06
N LEU A 201 17.02 -17.38 5.42
CA LEU A 201 18.00 -16.32 5.14
C LEU A 201 19.08 -16.34 6.24
N PRO A 202 20.31 -15.91 5.94
CA PRO A 202 21.39 -15.86 6.92
C PRO A 202 21.27 -14.60 7.81
N VAL A 203 20.27 -14.58 8.69
CA VAL A 203 20.04 -13.55 9.70
C VAL A 203 19.63 -14.17 11.04
N SER A 204 19.80 -13.41 12.13
CA SER A 204 19.38 -13.79 13.47
C SER A 204 17.86 -14.05 13.60
N ALA A 205 17.48 -14.92 14.55
CA ALA A 205 16.08 -15.15 14.91
C ALA A 205 15.34 -13.86 15.29
N HIS A 206 16.04 -12.95 15.98
CA HIS A 206 15.54 -11.62 16.34
C HIS A 206 15.10 -10.80 15.12
N ALA A 207 15.87 -10.83 14.03
CA ALA A 207 15.53 -10.11 12.81
C ALA A 207 14.23 -10.63 12.17
N TYR A 208 13.98 -11.93 12.24
CA TYR A 208 12.70 -12.52 11.84
C TYR A 208 11.57 -12.06 12.74
N ASP A 209 11.70 -12.27 14.05
CA ASP A 209 10.64 -11.99 15.02
C ASP A 209 10.19 -10.53 14.96
N MET A 210 11.12 -9.57 14.85
CA MET A 210 10.76 -8.15 14.76
C MET A 210 10.17 -7.79 13.39
N THR A 211 10.71 -8.31 12.29
CA THR A 211 10.18 -8.04 10.93
C THR A 211 8.78 -8.60 10.77
N GLU A 212 8.50 -9.76 11.36
CA GLU A 212 7.17 -10.37 11.40
C GLU A 212 6.17 -9.46 12.12
N ARG A 213 6.52 -8.96 13.31
CA ARG A 213 5.63 -8.06 14.09
C ARG A 213 5.32 -6.75 13.38
N ILE A 214 6.33 -6.03 12.85
CA ILE A 214 6.09 -4.72 12.22
C ILE A 214 5.43 -4.80 10.83
N THR A 215 5.32 -6.00 10.24
CA THR A 215 4.60 -6.22 8.96
C THR A 215 3.18 -6.76 9.11
N LEU A 216 2.73 -7.06 10.34
CA LEU A 216 1.36 -7.47 10.63
C LEU A 216 0.36 -6.38 10.23
N LEU A 217 -0.75 -6.78 9.58
CA LEU A 217 -1.81 -5.86 9.17
C LEU A 217 -2.99 -5.86 10.15
N ASP A 218 -3.74 -4.75 10.19
CA ASP A 218 -4.98 -4.66 10.97
C ASP A 218 -6.14 -5.46 10.30
N ALA A 219 -6.08 -5.68 8.98
CA ALA A 219 -7.12 -6.34 8.20
C ALA A 219 -6.85 -7.85 8.03
N GLN A 220 -7.77 -8.68 8.53
CA GLN A 220 -7.63 -10.14 8.64
C GLN A 220 -8.78 -10.92 7.94
N PRO A 221 -8.90 -10.84 6.60
CA PRO A 221 -10.05 -11.34 5.85
C PRO A 221 -10.16 -12.87 5.93
N GLY A 222 -11.37 -13.39 6.13
CA GLY A 222 -11.64 -14.83 6.14
C GLY A 222 -10.93 -15.63 7.25
N GLY A 223 -10.47 -14.95 8.31
CA GLY A 223 -9.72 -15.56 9.41
C GLY A 223 -8.25 -15.87 9.10
N TRP A 224 -7.70 -15.28 8.04
CA TRP A 224 -6.26 -15.30 7.76
C TRP A 224 -5.56 -14.20 8.56
N ILE A 225 -4.42 -14.52 9.19
CA ILE A 225 -3.50 -13.55 9.79
C ILE A 225 -2.49 -13.15 8.70
N VAL A 226 -2.58 -11.91 8.23
CA VAL A 226 -1.84 -11.37 7.09
C VAL A 226 -0.73 -10.45 7.55
N HIS A 227 0.47 -10.71 7.05
CA HIS A 227 1.62 -9.83 7.10
C HIS A 227 1.93 -9.40 5.68
N GLY A 228 2.25 -8.13 5.46
CA GLY A 228 2.61 -7.71 4.11
C GLY A 228 2.97 -6.24 3.99
N LYS A 229 3.50 -5.90 2.81
CA LYS A 229 3.92 -4.54 2.51
C LYS A 229 3.51 -4.09 1.12
N THR A 230 2.99 -2.87 1.07
CA THR A 230 2.67 -2.15 -0.16
C THR A 230 3.90 -1.46 -0.76
N GLY A 231 3.91 -1.33 -2.09
CA GLY A 231 4.87 -0.51 -2.83
C GLY A 231 4.18 0.24 -3.96
N THR A 232 4.58 1.49 -4.19
CA THR A 232 4.16 2.29 -5.36
C THR A 232 5.42 2.82 -6.03
N GLY A 233 5.52 2.61 -7.35
CA GLY A 233 6.63 3.08 -8.19
C GLY A 233 6.13 3.25 -9.63
N SER A 234 7.02 3.30 -10.63
CA SER A 234 6.63 3.35 -12.05
C SER A 234 7.74 2.79 -12.95
N PRO A 235 7.55 2.68 -14.27
CA PRO A 235 8.64 2.62 -15.22
C PRO A 235 9.56 3.86 -15.09
N GLY A 236 10.83 3.69 -15.48
CA GLY A 236 11.80 4.79 -15.58
C GLY A 236 12.38 5.32 -14.26
N LEU A 237 13.32 6.26 -14.37
CA LEU A 237 14.07 6.82 -13.23
C LEU A 237 13.38 7.96 -12.47
N LYS A 238 12.29 8.48 -13.05
CA LYS A 238 11.42 9.49 -12.44
C LYS A 238 10.04 8.88 -12.30
N TYR A 239 9.39 9.13 -11.16
CA TYR A 239 8.05 8.61 -10.92
C TYR A 239 7.04 9.20 -11.91
N ASP A 240 6.27 8.31 -12.56
CA ASP A 240 5.14 8.66 -13.41
C ASP A 240 3.85 8.05 -12.84
N GLY A 241 3.00 8.92 -12.29
CA GLY A 241 1.72 8.54 -11.72
C GLY A 241 0.70 8.01 -12.73
N LYS A 242 0.89 8.22 -14.04
CA LYS A 242 0.01 7.66 -15.09
C LYS A 242 0.28 6.20 -15.41
N HIS A 243 1.49 5.73 -15.08
CA HIS A 243 1.96 4.37 -15.34
C HIS A 243 2.39 3.69 -14.05
N ALA A 244 1.76 4.03 -12.92
CA ALA A 244 2.20 3.63 -11.60
C ALA A 244 2.08 2.10 -11.39
N TYR A 245 3.17 1.48 -10.96
CA TYR A 245 3.18 0.12 -10.44
C TYR A 245 2.64 0.08 -9.02
N GLY A 246 1.72 -0.86 -8.76
CA GLY A 246 1.15 -1.11 -7.44
C GLY A 246 1.48 -2.52 -6.95
N TRP A 247 2.36 -2.61 -5.95
CA TRP A 247 2.71 -3.86 -5.28
C TRP A 247 1.91 -4.07 -4.00
N PHE A 248 1.54 -5.32 -3.74
CA PHE A 248 1.32 -5.85 -2.40
C PHE A 248 1.94 -7.26 -2.29
N VAL A 249 2.85 -7.45 -1.33
CA VAL A 249 3.58 -8.72 -1.13
C VAL A 249 3.58 -9.11 0.35
N GLY A 250 3.67 -10.40 0.64
CA GLY A 250 3.64 -10.86 2.03
C GLY A 250 3.35 -12.35 2.21
N TRP A 251 2.83 -12.69 3.38
CA TRP A 251 2.36 -14.02 3.74
C TRP A 251 1.09 -13.95 4.59
N ALA A 252 0.33 -15.04 4.59
CA ALA A 252 -0.88 -15.19 5.37
C ALA A 252 -0.94 -16.57 6.03
N THR A 253 -1.30 -16.64 7.31
CA THR A 253 -1.43 -17.88 8.08
C THR A 253 -2.88 -18.14 8.50
N LYS A 254 -3.31 -19.40 8.52
CA LYS A 254 -4.63 -19.82 9.00
C LYS A 254 -4.57 -21.26 9.50
N GLY A 255 -4.59 -21.43 10.82
CA GLY A 255 -4.29 -22.71 11.45
C GLY A 255 -2.89 -23.20 11.03
N PRO A 256 -2.72 -24.46 10.57
CA PRO A 256 -1.41 -24.97 10.14
C PRO A 256 -0.96 -24.48 8.75
N ARG A 257 -1.84 -23.83 7.97
CA ARG A 257 -1.55 -23.44 6.58
C ARG A 257 -0.91 -22.05 6.55
N THR A 258 0.20 -21.92 5.81
CA THR A 258 0.80 -20.63 5.49
C THR A 258 0.96 -20.50 3.99
N VAL A 259 0.46 -19.40 3.42
CA VAL A 259 0.66 -19.04 2.02
C VAL A 259 1.52 -17.79 1.91
N VAL A 260 2.30 -17.69 0.85
CA VAL A 260 3.07 -16.50 0.45
C VAL A 260 2.49 -15.93 -0.84
N PHE A 261 2.59 -14.62 -1.05
CA PHE A 261 1.97 -13.98 -2.20
C PHE A 261 2.71 -12.75 -2.72
N ALA A 262 2.44 -12.44 -3.98
CA ALA A 262 2.74 -11.17 -4.61
C ALA A 262 1.61 -10.79 -5.58
N ASN A 263 1.09 -9.57 -5.43
CA ASN A 263 0.18 -8.92 -6.37
C ASN A 263 0.87 -7.68 -6.97
N LEU A 264 0.80 -7.54 -8.30
CA LEU A 264 1.34 -6.43 -9.06
C LEU A 264 0.32 -5.95 -10.08
N ILE A 265 -0.04 -4.67 -9.99
CA ILE A 265 -0.87 -3.96 -10.97
C ILE A 265 -0.06 -2.84 -11.63
N GLN A 266 -0.52 -2.36 -12.78
CA GLN A 266 -0.07 -1.11 -13.37
C GLN A 266 -1.25 -0.25 -13.80
N ASP A 267 -1.18 1.04 -13.45
CA ASP A 267 -2.15 2.04 -13.89
C ASP A 267 -1.96 2.39 -15.38
N ASP A 268 -3.05 2.61 -16.10
CA ASP A 268 -3.05 3.21 -17.45
C ASP A 268 -3.32 4.73 -17.40
N HIS A 269 -3.67 5.26 -16.23
CA HIS A 269 -3.85 6.68 -15.93
C HIS A 269 -3.79 6.91 -14.42
N GLN A 270 -3.50 8.14 -13.99
CA GLN A 270 -3.30 8.45 -12.57
C GLN A 270 -4.61 8.31 -11.76
N GLN A 271 -4.58 7.48 -10.71
CA GLN A 271 -5.71 7.18 -9.83
C GLN A 271 -5.41 7.44 -8.35
N GLN A 272 -6.47 7.55 -7.55
CA GLN A 272 -6.42 7.56 -6.09
C GLN A 272 -7.41 6.52 -5.51
N PRO A 273 -7.07 5.82 -4.40
CA PRO A 273 -5.79 5.87 -3.69
C PRO A 273 -4.63 5.29 -4.53
N GLY A 274 -3.39 5.54 -4.13
CA GLY A 274 -2.20 5.15 -4.89
C GLY A 274 -2.11 3.63 -5.16
N ALA A 275 -1.43 3.25 -6.25
CA ALA A 275 -1.48 1.90 -6.81
C ALA A 275 -1.16 0.77 -5.82
N GLY A 276 -0.17 0.94 -4.93
CA GLY A 276 0.13 -0.07 -3.90
C GLY A 276 -1.03 -0.33 -2.92
N MET A 277 -1.88 0.66 -2.65
CA MET A 277 -3.07 0.50 -1.80
C MET A 277 -4.18 -0.25 -2.54
N ARG A 278 -4.47 0.12 -3.79
CA ARG A 278 -5.44 -0.64 -4.63
C ARG A 278 -5.00 -2.09 -4.86
N SER A 279 -3.70 -2.32 -5.06
CA SER A 279 -3.11 -3.66 -5.16
C SER A 279 -3.29 -4.48 -3.88
N ARG A 280 -3.15 -3.86 -2.71
CA ARG A 280 -3.45 -4.49 -1.41
C ARG A 280 -4.93 -4.82 -1.28
N ASP A 281 -5.79 -3.84 -1.47
CA ASP A 281 -7.23 -3.96 -1.16
C ASP A 281 -7.87 -5.03 -2.04
N ALA A 282 -7.62 -4.99 -3.36
CA ALA A 282 -8.09 -6.02 -4.30
C ALA A 282 -7.55 -7.42 -3.98
N PHE A 283 -6.33 -7.54 -3.46
CA PHE A 283 -5.78 -8.84 -3.05
C PHE A 283 -6.38 -9.34 -1.73
N LEU A 284 -6.57 -8.47 -0.73
CA LEU A 284 -7.16 -8.84 0.56
C LEU A 284 -8.62 -9.30 0.39
N ASP A 285 -9.39 -8.64 -0.49
CA ASP A 285 -10.75 -9.05 -0.84
C ASP A 285 -10.78 -10.44 -1.50
N ALA A 286 -9.78 -10.75 -2.35
CA ALA A 286 -9.68 -12.04 -3.05
C ALA A 286 -9.02 -13.15 -2.21
N LEU A 287 -8.23 -12.82 -1.18
CA LEU A 287 -7.38 -13.76 -0.43
C LEU A 287 -8.13 -15.01 0.08
N PRO A 288 -9.36 -14.92 0.65
CA PRO A 288 -10.08 -16.11 1.11
C PRO A 288 -10.37 -17.12 0.00
N ALA A 289 -10.59 -16.68 -1.25
CA ALA A 289 -10.78 -17.58 -2.39
C ALA A 289 -9.44 -18.09 -2.95
N LEU A 290 -8.47 -17.19 -3.13
CA LEU A 290 -7.16 -17.52 -3.70
C LEU A 290 -6.41 -18.55 -2.81
N ALA A 291 -6.39 -18.33 -1.50
CA ALA A 291 -5.65 -19.17 -0.57
C ALA A 291 -6.33 -20.50 -0.23
N GLU A 292 -7.63 -20.66 -0.49
CA GLU A 292 -8.33 -21.94 -0.31
C GLU A 292 -8.29 -22.83 -1.57
N THR A 293 -7.79 -22.31 -2.70
CA THR A 293 -7.56 -23.08 -3.93
C THR A 293 -6.60 -24.25 -3.68
N GLY A 294 -6.86 -25.39 -4.33
CA GLY A 294 -6.00 -26.60 -4.26
C GLY A 294 -6.16 -27.45 -3.00
N ARG A 295 -7.14 -27.18 -2.13
CA ARG A 295 -7.42 -28.00 -0.95
C ARG A 295 -8.01 -29.36 -1.36
N PRO A 296 -7.43 -30.50 -0.92
CA PRO A 296 -8.13 -31.79 -0.96
C PRO A 296 -9.43 -31.67 -0.13
N GLN A 297 -10.51 -32.28 -0.62
CA GLN A 297 -11.77 -32.42 0.13
C GLN A 297 -11.65 -33.49 1.21
#